data_AF-A0A4R2LML6-F1
#
_entry.id   AF-A0A4R2LML6-F1
#
_cell.length_a   1.000
_cell.length_b   1.000
_cell.length_c   1.000
_cell.angle_alpha   90.00
_cell.angle_beta   90.00
_cell.angle_gamma   90.00
#
_symmetry.space_group_name_H-M   'P 1'
#
loop_
_entity.id
_entity.type
_entity.pdbx_description
1 polymer ?
#
loop_
_entity_poly.entity_id
_entity_poly.type
_entity_poly.pdbx_seq_one_letter_code
_entity_poly.pdbx_strand_id
1 'polypeptide(L)'
;MVKRKAYKATVTLEIAGGVVNGEWQEGRTDILPVKGHYNSATGARIIIRRNANGDEKQVSGYFFPGKKPKFEGNPIRLTVPGLEIDVPIICWDSYQSHSVINV
;
A
#
# COMPACT_ATOMS: atom_id res chain seq x y z
N MET A 1 -10.41 24.42 7.38
CA MET A 1 -9.32 23.45 7.12
C MET A 1 -9.62 22.19 7.92
N VAL A 2 -10.02 21.09 7.28
CA VAL A 2 -10.37 19.84 8.00
C VAL A 2 -9.08 19.17 8.47
N LYS A 3 -8.87 19.08 9.79
CA LYS A 3 -7.80 18.26 10.38
C LYS A 3 -8.15 16.79 10.18
N ARG A 4 -7.62 16.17 9.13
CA ARG A 4 -7.73 14.71 8.96
C ARG A 4 -6.80 14.03 9.97
N LYS A 5 -7.28 12.99 10.67
CA LYS A 5 -6.45 12.22 11.62
C LYS A 5 -5.34 11.51 10.86
N ALA A 6 -4.10 11.74 11.25
CA ALA A 6 -2.95 11.04 10.67
C ALA A 6 -2.73 9.73 11.44
N TYR A 7 -2.57 8.64 10.71
CA TYR A 7 -2.26 7.31 11.21
C TYR A 7 -0.81 6.96 10.90
N LYS A 8 -0.21 6.18 11.82
CA LYS A 8 1.03 5.46 11.54
C LYS A 8 0.63 4.15 10.86
N ALA A 9 1.17 3.92 9.68
CA ALA A 9 1.01 2.69 8.92
C ALA A 9 2.38 2.07 8.66
N THR A 10 2.40 0.77 8.40
CA THR A 10 3.55 0.05 7.86
C THR A 10 3.20 -0.49 6.49
N VAL A 11 4.11 -0.32 5.54
CA VAL A 11 4.00 -0.85 4.19
C VAL A 11 5.04 -1.94 4.05
N THR A 12 4.58 -3.15 3.75
CA THR A 12 5.46 -4.27 3.43
C THR A 12 5.82 -4.19 1.96
N LEU A 13 7.12 -4.19 1.68
CA LEU A 13 7.70 -4.12 0.35
C LEU A 13 8.28 -5.48 -0.02
N GLU A 14 8.04 -5.90 -1.25
CA GLU A 14 8.74 -7.01 -1.88
C GLU A 14 9.83 -6.44 -2.79
N ILE A 15 11.08 -6.73 -2.45
CA ILE A 15 12.25 -6.36 -3.24
C ILE A 15 12.66 -7.60 -4.01
N ALA A 16 12.55 -7.54 -5.34
CA ALA A 16 12.95 -8.65 -6.20
C ALA A 16 14.46 -8.91 -6.09
N GLY A 17 14.83 -10.18 -6.15
CA GLY A 17 16.24 -10.58 -6.24
C GLY A 17 16.86 -10.05 -7.53
N GLY A 18 18.17 -9.85 -7.50
CA GLY A 18 18.89 -9.28 -8.62
C GLY A 18 20.38 -9.45 -8.49
N VAL A 19 21.09 -9.22 -9.59
CA VAL A 19 22.54 -9.25 -9.60
C VAL A 19 23.05 -7.90 -9.10
N VAL A 20 23.76 -7.91 -7.98
CA VAL A 20 24.41 -6.73 -7.40
C VAL A 20 25.90 -7.01 -7.35
N ASN A 21 26.69 -6.16 -8.03
CA ASN A 21 28.15 -6.33 -8.13
C ASN A 21 28.61 -7.70 -8.69
N GLY A 22 27.80 -8.31 -9.57
CA GLY A 22 28.13 -9.60 -10.19
C GLY A 22 27.70 -10.83 -9.38
N GLU A 23 27.16 -10.65 -8.17
CA GLU A 23 26.63 -11.73 -7.34
C GLU A 23 25.10 -11.68 -7.31
N TRP A 24 24.48 -12.86 -7.38
CA TRP A 24 23.03 -12.98 -7.21
C TRP A 24 22.66 -12.74 -5.75
N GLN A 25 21.83 -11.73 -5.50
CA GLN A 25 21.20 -11.51 -4.21
C GLN A 25 19.76 -11.96 -4.26
N GLU A 26 19.35 -12.76 -3.28
CA GLU A 26 17.96 -13.18 -3.15
C GLU A 26 17.05 -11.99 -2.86
N GLY A 27 15.80 -12.11 -3.33
CA GLY A 27 14.77 -11.13 -2.99
C GLY A 27 14.50 -11.13 -1.50
N ARG A 28 14.04 -9.99 -0.99
CA ARG A 28 13.73 -9.84 0.43
C ARG A 28 12.45 -9.04 0.63
N THR A 29 11.86 -9.22 1.80
CA THR A 29 10.77 -8.37 2.26
C THR A 29 11.33 -7.30 3.19
N ASP A 30 10.87 -6.06 3.01
CA ASP A 30 11.20 -4.94 3.88
C ASP A 30 9.94 -4.28 4.43
N ILE A 31 10.06 -3.57 5.55
CA ILE A 31 8.94 -2.92 6.23
C ILE A 31 9.24 -1.43 6.34
N LEU A 32 8.47 -0.62 5.63
CA LEU A 32 8.59 0.83 5.67
C LEU A 32 7.49 1.47 6.52
N PRO A 33 7.81 2.22 7.59
CA PRO A 33 6.83 3.02 8.30
C PRO A 33 6.43 4.27 7.49
N VAL A 34 5.13 4.46 7.28
CA VAL A 34 4.57 5.60 6.55
C VAL A 34 3.52 6.30 7.40
N LYS A 35 3.51 7.63 7.39
CA LYS A 35 2.47 8.44 8.05
C LYS A 35 1.50 8.99 7.00
N GLY A 36 0.22 8.84 7.24
CA GLY A 36 -0.80 9.25 6.28
C GLY A 36 -2.21 9.21 6.82
N HIS A 37 -3.18 9.49 5.96
CA HIS A 37 -4.60 9.41 6.26
C HIS A 37 -5.19 8.16 5.63
N TYR A 38 -6.13 7.51 6.31
CA TYR A 38 -6.88 6.41 5.74
C TYR A 38 -8.34 6.83 5.56
N ASN A 39 -8.87 6.66 4.36
CA ASN A 39 -10.29 6.81 4.07
C ASN A 39 -10.84 5.44 3.69
N SER A 40 -11.80 4.94 4.47
CA SER A 40 -12.49 3.71 4.09
C SER A 40 -13.35 3.96 2.84
N ALA A 41 -13.43 2.96 1.97
CA ALA A 41 -14.36 2.94 0.85
C ALA A 41 -15.77 2.52 1.30
N THR A 42 -16.20 2.96 2.48
CA THR A 42 -17.55 2.73 3.01
C THR A 42 -18.54 3.66 2.30
N GLY A 43 -19.26 3.10 1.33
CA GLY A 43 -20.40 3.71 0.65
C GLY A 43 -21.11 2.69 -0.25
N ALA A 44 -22.31 3.02 -0.76
CA ALA A 44 -23.10 2.14 -1.63
C ALA A 44 -22.44 1.80 -2.99
N ARG A 45 -21.26 2.35 -3.27
CA ARG A 45 -20.52 2.17 -4.52
C ARG A 45 -19.34 1.24 -4.28
N ILE A 46 -19.46 0.02 -4.77
CA ILE A 46 -18.33 -0.92 -4.87
C ILE A 46 -17.30 -0.32 -5.82
N ILE A 47 -16.06 -0.16 -5.34
CA ILE A 47 -14.96 0.30 -6.18
C ILE A 47 -14.10 -0.91 -6.54
N ILE A 48 -13.97 -1.17 -7.84
CA ILE A 48 -13.18 -2.26 -8.39
C ILE A 48 -11.93 -1.67 -9.03
N ARG A 49 -10.77 -2.26 -8.75
CA ARG A 49 -9.48 -1.90 -9.35
C ARG A 49 -8.76 -3.13 -9.87
N ARG A 50 -8.01 -2.93 -10.95
CA ARG A 50 -7.17 -3.95 -11.55
C ARG A 50 -5.83 -4.02 -10.80
N ASN A 51 -5.41 -5.21 -10.36
CA ASN A 51 -4.09 -5.45 -9.80
C ASN A 51 -3.01 -5.52 -10.90
N ALA A 52 -1.75 -5.67 -10.51
CA ALA A 52 -0.63 -5.82 -11.45
C ALA A 52 -0.76 -7.04 -12.39
N ASN A 53 -1.51 -8.07 -11.99
CA ASN A 53 -1.74 -9.28 -12.77
C ASN A 53 -2.92 -9.16 -13.75
N GLY A 54 -3.67 -8.06 -13.69
CA GLY A 54 -4.85 -7.86 -14.53
C GLY A 54 -6.19 -8.25 -13.87
N ASP A 55 -6.18 -8.76 -12.64
CA ASP A 55 -7.37 -9.17 -11.92
C ASP A 55 -8.12 -7.97 -11.31
N GLU A 56 -9.44 -8.03 -11.36
CA GLU A 56 -10.33 -7.06 -10.72
C GLU A 56 -10.56 -7.42 -9.25
N LYS A 57 -10.30 -6.46 -8.35
CA LYS A 57 -10.44 -6.61 -6.90
C LYS A 57 -11.19 -5.44 -6.30
N GLN A 58 -12.02 -5.73 -5.29
CA GLN A 58 -12.74 -4.71 -4.54
C GLN A 58 -11.79 -3.94 -3.61
N VAL A 59 -11.97 -2.63 -3.55
CA VAL A 59 -11.20 -1.73 -2.70
C VAL A 59 -11.95 -1.49 -1.38
N SER A 60 -11.32 -1.82 -0.25
CA SER A 60 -11.80 -1.54 1.11
C SER A 60 -11.44 -0.14 1.61
N GLY A 61 -10.42 0.49 1.02
CA GLY A 61 -10.15 1.91 1.27
C GLY A 61 -8.88 2.43 0.61
N TYR A 62 -8.52 3.62 1.04
CA TYR A 62 -7.48 4.46 0.45
C TYR A 62 -6.55 5.03 1.50
N PHE A 63 -5.25 4.78 1.35
CA PHE A 63 -4.24 5.39 2.20
C PHE A 63 -3.54 6.55 1.49
N PHE A 64 -3.47 7.71 2.13
CA PHE A 64 -2.89 8.93 1.61
C PHE A 64 -1.65 9.31 2.43
N PRO A 65 -0.44 8.99 1.96
CA PRO A 65 0.77 9.35 2.69
C PRO A 65 0.95 10.88 2.69
N GLY A 66 1.41 11.45 3.80
CA GLY A 66 1.63 12.90 3.91
C GLY A 66 2.81 13.42 3.08
N LYS A 67 3.72 12.52 2.69
CA LYS A 67 4.82 12.75 1.75
C LYS A 67 4.90 11.54 0.84
N LYS A 68 5.30 11.72 -0.42
CA LYS A 68 5.52 10.61 -1.36
C LYS A 68 6.60 9.67 -0.78
N PRO A 69 6.26 8.43 -0.40
CA PRO A 69 7.26 7.48 0.05
C PRO A 69 8.11 7.05 -1.14
N LYS A 70 9.41 6.87 -0.91
CA LYS A 70 10.31 6.23 -1.85
C LYS A 70 10.38 4.76 -1.46
N PHE A 71 9.99 3.88 -2.38
CA PHE A 71 10.13 2.45 -2.19
C PHE A 71 11.27 1.95 -3.06
N GLU A 72 12.08 1.08 -2.47
CA GLU A 72 13.10 0.30 -3.19
C GLU A 72 12.50 -0.97 -3.82
N GLY A 73 11.26 -1.31 -3.47
CA GLY A 73 10.55 -2.49 -3.96
C GLY A 73 9.05 -2.25 -4.18
N ASN A 74 8.34 -3.32 -4.52
CA ASN A 74 6.91 -3.29 -4.78
C ASN A 74 6.13 -3.33 -3.46
N PRO A 75 5.26 -2.36 -3.18
CA PRO A 75 4.42 -2.40 -1.99
C PRO A 75 3.33 -3.46 -2.15
N ILE A 76 3.32 -4.45 -1.25
CA ILE A 76 2.44 -5.62 -1.31
C ILE A 76 1.40 -5.67 -0.18
N ARG A 77 1.66 -5.04 0.97
CA ARG A 77 0.74 -5.05 2.13
C ARG A 77 0.75 -3.73 2.87
N LEU A 78 -0.42 -3.29 3.33
CA LEU A 78 -0.60 -2.13 4.20
C LEU A 78 -1.14 -2.61 5.54
N THR A 79 -0.51 -2.17 6.63
CA THR A 79 -1.01 -2.37 7.98
C THR A 79 -1.19 -1.01 8.65
N VAL A 80 -2.37 -0.75 9.20
CA VAL A 80 -2.68 0.46 9.97
C VAL A 80 -3.18 0.04 11.35
N PRO A 81 -2.27 -0.14 12.34
CA PRO A 81 -2.63 -0.70 13.65
C PRO A 81 -3.73 0.10 14.37
N GLY A 82 -3.72 1.43 14.24
CA GLY A 82 -4.72 2.30 14.86
C GLY A 82 -6.13 2.20 14.26
N LEU A 83 -6.34 1.37 13.24
CA LEU A 83 -7.62 1.08 12.59
C LEU A 83 -7.87 -0.42 12.42
N GLU A 84 -7.00 -1.29 12.95
CA GLU A 84 -7.09 -2.75 12.77
C GLU A 84 -7.13 -3.18 11.29
N ILE A 85 -6.47 -2.43 10.43
CA ILE A 85 -6.40 -2.71 8.99
C ILE A 85 -5.12 -3.48 8.70
N ASP A 86 -5.26 -4.64 8.06
CA ASP A 86 -4.15 -5.45 7.60
C ASP A 86 -4.54 -6.15 6.29
N VAL A 87 -4.03 -5.64 5.16
CA VAL A 87 -4.62 -5.86 3.84
C VAL A 87 -3.58 -5.81 2.73
N PRO A 88 -3.75 -6.55 1.62
CA PRO A 88 -2.85 -6.44 0.48
C PRO A 88 -3.05 -5.12 -0.27
N ILE A 89 -1.97 -4.65 -0.92
CA ILE A 89 -1.95 -3.46 -1.75
C ILE A 89 -2.14 -3.88 -3.22
N ILE A 90 -3.14 -3.30 -3.90
CA ILE A 90 -3.39 -3.55 -5.33
C ILE A 90 -2.41 -2.78 -6.20
N CYS A 91 -2.22 -1.50 -5.86
CA CYS A 91 -1.51 -0.53 -6.66
C CYS A 91 -1.09 0.66 -5.77
N TRP A 92 0.08 1.22 -6.08
CA TRP A 92 0.61 2.42 -5.44
C TRP A 92 0.88 3.53 -6.44
N ASP A 93 -0.06 4.47 -6.56
CA ASP A 93 0.06 5.64 -7.43
C ASP A 93 0.61 6.86 -6.68
N SER A 94 1.44 7.65 -7.37
CA SER A 94 2.24 8.73 -6.79
C SER A 94 1.44 9.90 -6.21
N TYR A 95 0.20 10.11 -6.65
CA TYR A 95 -0.63 11.25 -6.24
C TYR A 95 -2.05 10.87 -5.78
N GLN A 96 -2.49 9.63 -6.02
CA GLN A 96 -3.75 9.12 -5.50
C GLN A 96 -3.58 7.74 -4.85
N SER A 97 -3.73 7.73 -3.53
CA SER A 97 -4.47 6.71 -2.77
C SER A 97 -4.40 5.25 -3.24
N HIS A 98 -3.51 4.55 -2.55
CA HIS A 98 -3.32 3.10 -2.44
C HIS A 98 -4.63 2.36 -2.28
N SER A 99 -4.96 1.51 -3.24
CA SER A 99 -6.15 0.66 -3.14
C SER A 99 -5.84 -0.55 -2.26
N VAL A 100 -6.55 -0.64 -1.14
CA VAL A 100 -6.45 -1.64 -0.07
C VAL A 100 -7.56 -2.67 -0.31
N ILE A 101 -7.31 -3.98 -0.38
CA ILE A 101 -8.37 -5.02 -0.60
C ILE A 101 -8.85 -5.59 0.74
N ASN A 102 -10.15 -5.84 0.89
CA ASN A 102 -10.66 -6.88 1.78
C ASN A 102 -11.16 -8.04 0.91
N VAL A 103 -10.88 -9.28 1.31
CA VAL A 103 -11.31 -10.50 0.59
C VAL A 103 -12.77 -10.77 0.89
#